data_AF-A0A2S1PMD9-F1
#
_entry.id   AF-A0A2S1PMD9-F1
#
_cell.length_a   1.000
_cell.length_b   1.000
_cell.length_c   1.000
_cell.angle_alpha   90.00
_cell.angle_beta   90.00
_cell.angle_gamma   90.00
#
_symmetry.space_group_name_H-M   'P 1'
#
loop_
_entity.id
_entity.type
_entity.pdbx_description
1 polymer ?
#
loop_
_entity_poly.entity_id
_entity_poly.type
_entity_poly.pdbx_seq_one_letter_code
_entity_poly.pdbx_strand_id
1 'polypeptide(L)'
;MASISIYHEEVVLKKWILKMVCFLICFSMVTILVFELSFRLFSADFFIRLLEKLSLFGFKSSFDSLVIFLTVLSLIVSFLLCIAVVTIIKKRVL
;
A
#
# COMPACT_ATOMS: atom_id res chain seq x y z
N MET A 1 -34.88 -20.37 12.56
CA MET A 1 -34.57 -18.98 12.14
C MET A 1 -33.21 -18.47 12.63
N ALA A 2 -32.75 -18.83 13.84
CA ALA A 2 -31.40 -18.44 14.32
C ALA A 2 -30.22 -19.03 13.51
N SER A 3 -30.39 -20.20 12.90
CA SER A 3 -29.34 -20.84 12.10
C SER A 3 -28.97 -20.06 10.83
N ILE A 4 -29.91 -19.39 10.17
CA ILE A 4 -29.63 -18.65 8.92
C ILE A 4 -28.82 -17.37 9.20
N SER A 5 -29.04 -16.74 10.35
CA SER A 5 -28.31 -15.53 10.76
C SER A 5 -26.83 -15.80 11.02
N ILE A 6 -26.50 -16.92 11.68
CA ILE A 6 -25.10 -17.29 11.99
C ILE A 6 -24.33 -17.63 10.69
N TYR A 7 -24.95 -18.40 9.79
CA TYR A 7 -24.35 -18.71 8.49
C TYR A 7 -24.09 -17.46 7.63
N HIS A 8 -24.98 -16.47 7.69
CA HIS A 8 -24.80 -15.24 6.94
C HIS A 8 -23.64 -14.39 7.50
N GLU A 9 -23.43 -14.41 8.81
CA GLU A 9 -22.36 -13.66 9.48
C GLU A 9 -20.98 -14.28 9.22
N GLU A 10 -20.85 -15.61 9.25
CA GLU A 10 -19.61 -16.33 8.92
C GLU A 10 -19.16 -16.10 7.46
N VAL A 11 -20.11 -16.05 6.52
CA VAL A 11 -19.81 -15.82 5.10
C VAL A 11 -19.35 -14.37 4.87
N VAL A 12 -19.89 -13.41 5.61
CA VAL A 12 -19.44 -12.01 5.56
C VAL A 12 -18.03 -11.89 6.13
N LEU A 13 -17.76 -12.49 7.30
CA LEU A 13 -16.43 -12.46 7.93
C LEU A 13 -15.35 -13.08 7.01
N LYS A 14 -15.64 -14.23 6.39
CA LYS A 14 -14.74 -14.86 5.41
C LYS A 14 -14.45 -13.97 4.19
N LYS A 15 -15.45 -13.26 3.67
CA LYS A 15 -15.27 -12.32 2.55
C LYS A 15 -14.39 -11.12 2.93
N TRP A 16 -14.53 -10.61 4.15
CA TRP A 16 -13.68 -9.55 4.68
C TRP A 16 -12.23 -10.00 4.88
N ILE A 17 -12.03 -11.20 5.44
CA ILE A 17 -10.71 -11.80 5.60
C ILE A 17 -10.04 -12.00 4.24
N LEU A 18 -10.76 -12.54 3.25
CA LEU A 18 -10.23 -12.70 1.90
C LEU A 18 -9.82 -11.37 1.26
N LYS A 19 -10.62 -10.31 1.44
CA LYS A 19 -10.28 -8.96 0.99
C LYS A 19 -9.03 -8.41 1.66
N MET A 20 -8.90 -8.57 2.98
CA MET A 20 -7.70 -8.16 3.72
C MET A 20 -6.45 -8.90 3.26
N VAL A 21 -6.54 -10.22 3.08
CA VAL A 21 -5.41 -11.03 2.59
C VAL A 21 -5.02 -10.62 1.18
N CYS A 22 -5.98 -10.40 0.29
CA CYS A 22 -5.72 -9.94 -1.08
C CYS A 22 -5.08 -8.55 -1.10
N PHE A 23 -5.54 -7.64 -0.24
CA PHE A 23 -4.91 -6.32 -0.07
C PHE A 23 -3.47 -6.45 0.41
N LEU A 24 -3.20 -7.33 1.37
CA LEU A 24 -1.86 -7.52 1.94
C LEU A 24 -0.86 -8.10 0.92
N ILE A 25 -1.32 -9.03 0.07
CA ILE A 25 -0.52 -9.57 -1.04
C ILE A 25 -0.25 -8.49 -2.09
N CYS A 26 -1.27 -7.71 -2.48
CA CYS A 26 -1.07 -6.59 -3.40
C CYS A 26 -0.09 -5.56 -2.83
N PHE A 27 -0.23 -5.23 -1.54
CA PHE A 27 0.65 -4.30 -0.86
C PHE A 27 2.09 -4.80 -0.83
N SER A 28 2.33 -6.09 -0.56
CA SER A 28 3.68 -6.65 -0.57
C SER A 28 4.30 -6.61 -1.97
N MET A 29 3.54 -6.99 -3.01
CA MET A 29 3.99 -6.95 -4.40
C MET A 29 4.34 -5.52 -4.85
N VAL A 30 3.48 -4.55 -4.52
CA VAL A 30 3.74 -3.13 -4.82
C VAL A 30 4.97 -2.63 -4.06
N THR A 31 5.13 -3.02 -2.79
CA THR A 31 6.30 -2.62 -2.00
C THR A 31 7.59 -3.17 -2.60
N ILE A 32 7.63 -4.46 -2.96
CA ILE A 32 8.80 -5.07 -3.62
C ILE A 32 9.11 -4.34 -4.93
N LEU A 33 8.10 -4.08 -5.76
CA LEU A 33 8.28 -3.36 -7.03
C LEU A 33 8.80 -1.93 -6.83
N VAL A 34 8.25 -1.19 -5.87
CA VAL A 34 8.68 0.18 -5.57
C VAL A 34 10.13 0.17 -5.07
N PHE A 35 10.49 -0.76 -4.19
CA PHE A 35 11.86 -0.91 -3.72
C PHE A 35 12.81 -1.28 -4.86
N GLU A 36 12.47 -2.28 -5.66
CA GLU A 36 13.31 -2.71 -6.79
C GLU A 36 13.49 -1.60 -7.82
N LEU A 37 12.42 -0.91 -8.22
CA LEU A 37 12.49 0.21 -9.15
C LEU A 37 13.29 1.37 -8.55
N SER A 38 13.11 1.65 -7.25
CA SER A 38 13.85 2.70 -6.56
C SER A 38 15.36 2.41 -6.56
N PHE A 39 15.78 1.21 -6.16
CA PHE A 39 17.20 0.84 -6.12
C PHE A 39 17.81 0.62 -7.51
N ARG A 40 17.01 0.26 -8.51
CA ARG A 40 17.49 -0.03 -9.87
C ARG A 40 17.56 1.22 -10.76
N LEU A 41 16.60 2.14 -10.63
CA LEU A 41 16.51 3.33 -11.49
C LEU A 41 17.13 4.57 -10.84
N PHE A 42 17.15 4.65 -9.51
CA PHE A 42 17.62 5.83 -8.81
C PHE A 42 18.87 5.52 -7.97
N SER A 43 19.86 6.41 -8.05
CA SER A 43 21.03 6.35 -7.16
C SER A 43 20.61 6.71 -5.73
N ALA A 44 21.31 6.16 -4.74
CA ALA A 44 21.18 6.53 -3.33
C ALA A 44 21.32 8.06 -3.13
N ASP A 45 22.15 8.73 -3.93
CA ASP A 45 22.33 10.20 -3.90
C ASP A 45 21.04 10.98 -4.20
N PHE A 46 20.19 10.46 -5.10
CA PHE A 46 18.93 11.10 -5.44
C PHE A 46 17.97 11.07 -4.25
N PHE A 47 17.89 9.92 -3.56
CA PHE A 47 17.07 9.78 -2.38
C PHE A 47 17.60 10.57 -1.19
N ILE A 48 18.92 10.63 -1.00
CA ILE A 48 19.52 11.46 0.05
C ILE A 48 19.17 12.93 -0.17
N ARG A 49 19.28 13.45 -1.40
CA ARG A 49 18.86 14.83 -1.73
C ARG A 49 17.35 15.05 -1.55
N LEU A 50 16.52 14.04 -1.83
CA LEU A 50 15.09 14.11 -1.58
C LEU A 50 14.79 14.16 -0.07
N LEU A 51 15.45 13.30 0.71
CA LEU A 51 15.34 13.26 2.17
C LEU A 51 15.85 14.56 2.80
N GLU A 52 16.90 15.15 2.26
CA GLU A 52 17.47 16.42 2.72
C GLU A 52 16.45 17.57 2.56
N LYS A 53 15.71 17.61 1.45
CA LYS A 53 14.57 18.53 1.27
C LYS A 53 13.41 18.24 2.22
N LEU A 54 13.18 16.97 2.54
CA LEU A 54 12.19 16.53 3.52
C LEU A 54 12.69 16.64 4.97
N SER A 55 13.95 17.01 5.22
CA SER A 55 14.47 17.16 6.58
C SER A 55 13.80 18.30 7.35
N LEU A 56 13.15 19.23 6.63
CA LEU A 56 12.20 20.21 7.19
C LEU A 56 11.03 19.56 7.93
N PHE A 57 10.65 18.33 7.58
CA PHE A 57 9.64 17.52 8.27
C PHE A 57 10.22 16.64 9.40
N GLY A 58 11.51 16.81 9.75
CA GLY A 58 12.17 16.08 10.82
C GLY A 58 12.79 14.74 10.43
N PHE A 59 12.84 14.43 9.13
CA PHE A 59 13.53 13.23 8.64
C PHE A 59 15.05 13.45 8.62
N LYS A 60 15.78 12.65 9.41
CA LYS A 60 17.25 12.61 9.36
C LYS A 60 17.67 11.94 8.06
N SER A 61 18.71 12.45 7.38
CA SER A 61 19.26 11.82 6.18
C SER A 61 20.03 10.53 6.52
N SER A 62 19.32 9.48 6.92
CA SER A 62 19.87 8.15 7.12
C SER A 62 19.20 7.14 6.19
N PHE A 63 19.91 6.04 5.92
CA PHE A 63 19.40 4.94 5.12
C PHE A 63 18.12 4.34 5.75
N ASP A 64 18.05 4.26 7.07
CA ASP A 64 16.85 3.79 7.78
C ASP A 64 15.63 4.69 7.51
N SER A 65 15.82 6.01 7.54
CA SER A 65 14.76 6.96 7.24
C SER A 65 14.29 6.89 5.78
N LEU A 66 15.18 6.55 4.85
CA LEU A 66 14.86 6.32 3.44
C LEU A 66 13.98 5.08 3.25
N VAL A 67 14.29 3.97 3.94
CA VAL A 67 13.49 2.74 3.92
C VAL A 67 12.10 3.01 4.48
N ILE A 68 12.00 3.72 5.60
CA ILE A 68 10.72 4.12 6.20
C ILE A 68 9.92 4.98 5.22
N PHE A 69 10.57 5.97 4.59
CA PHE A 69 9.93 6.84 3.61
C PHE A 69 9.37 6.07 2.40
N LEU A 70 10.17 5.17 1.82
CA LEU A 70 9.73 4.32 0.70
C LEU A 70 8.57 3.40 1.09
N THR A 71 8.57 2.89 2.32
CA THR A 71 7.48 2.04 2.84
C THR A 71 6.19 2.82 3.01
N VAL A 72 6.26 4.03 3.57
CA VAL A 72 5.09 4.93 3.68
C VAL A 72 4.60 5.33 2.29
N LEU A 73 5.51 5.62 1.36
CA LEU A 73 5.17 5.94 -0.02
C LEU A 73 4.46 4.75 -0.71
N SER A 74 4.95 3.52 -0.53
CA SER A 74 4.29 2.32 -1.10
C SER A 74 2.88 2.12 -0.55
N LEU A 75 2.66 2.49 0.73
CA LEU A 75 1.36 2.40 1.39
C LEU A 75 0.38 3.42 0.81
N ILE A 76 0.83 4.66 0.59
CA ILE A 76 0.03 5.70 -0.07
C ILE A 76 -0.32 5.29 -1.50
N VAL A 77 0.67 4.80 -2.28
CA VAL A 77 0.45 4.35 -3.65
C VAL A 77 -0.52 3.18 -3.72
N SER A 78 -0.39 2.20 -2.83
CA SER A 78 -1.30 1.06 -2.74
C SER A 78 -2.72 1.49 -2.36
N PHE A 79 -2.85 2.46 -1.46
CA PHE A 79 -4.14 3.02 -1.08
C PHE A 79 -4.82 3.76 -2.24
N LEU A 80 -4.06 4.58 -2.97
CA LEU A 80 -4.53 5.27 -4.18
C LEU A 80 -4.94 4.28 -5.27
N LEU A 81 -4.15 3.24 -5.51
CA LEU A 81 -4.50 2.16 -6.44
C LEU A 81 -5.80 1.47 -6.03
N CYS A 82 -5.97 1.17 -4.74
CA CYS A 82 -7.19 0.54 -4.24
C CYS A 82 -8.42 1.42 -4.46
N ILE A 83 -8.33 2.73 -4.19
CA ILE A 83 -9.40 3.70 -4.47
C ILE A 83 -9.67 3.80 -5.97
N ALA A 84 -8.62 3.85 -6.80
CA ALA A 84 -8.74 3.94 -8.25
C ALA A 84 -9.45 2.71 -8.81
N VAL A 85 -9.07 1.51 -8.37
CA VAL A 85 -9.73 0.26 -8.76
C VAL A 85 -11.21 0.25 -8.35
N VAL A 86 -11.53 0.65 -7.11
CA VAL A 86 -12.92 0.75 -6.65
C VAL A 86 -13.71 1.76 -7.49
N THR A 87 -13.13 2.92 -7.79
CA THR A 87 -13.74 3.96 -8.62
C THR A 87 -13.98 3.46 -10.04
N ILE A 88 -13.01 2.78 -10.65
CA ILE A 88 -13.12 2.22 -12.01
C ILE A 88 -14.18 1.13 -12.07
N ILE A 89 -14.23 0.22 -11.09
CA ILE A 89 -15.27 -0.81 -11.01
C ILE A 89 -16.64 -0.16 -10.90
N LYS A 90 -16.78 0.85 -10.02
CA LYS A 90 -18.04 1.57 -9.83
C LYS A 90 -18.48 2.30 -11.11
N LYS A 91 -17.53 2.78 -11.92
CA LYS A 91 -17.78 3.46 -13.21
C LYS A 91 -18.12 2.51 -14.36
N ARG A 92 -17.72 1.24 -14.31
CA ARG A 92 -18.05 0.22 -15.34
C ARG A 92 -19.37 -0.49 -15.10
N VAL A 93 -19.90 -0.43 -13.88
CA VAL A 93 -21.16 -1.11 -13.48
C VAL A 93 -22.38 -0.20 -13.69
N LEU A 94 -22.17 1.11 -13.91
CA LEU A 94 -23.20 2.10 -14.23
C LEU A 94 -23.28 2.31 -15.75
#